data_AF-A0A6I9XYT2-F1
#
_entry.id   AF-A0A6I9XYT2-F1
#
_cell.length_a   1.000
_cell.length_b   1.000
_cell.length_c   1.000
_cell.angle_alpha   90.00
_cell.angle_beta   90.00
_cell.angle_gamma   90.00
#
_symmetry.space_group_name_H-M   'P 1'
#
loop_
_entity.id
_entity.type
_entity.pdbx_description
1 polymer ?
#
loop_
_entity_poly.entity_id
_entity_poly.type
_entity_poly.pdbx_seq_one_letter_code
_entity_poly.pdbx_strand_id
1 'polypeptide(L)'
;MAGDSRIFMNQDMEIGVTPREQKKFPKQARENVPIATDRTRLLVAETKKPRQRYMEKTGKCNVHHGNVRETYRYLSDIFTTLVDLKWRFNLLVFTMVYTITWLFFGFIWWLIAYIRGDLDHVEDEDWIPCVDNLSGFVSAFLFSIETETTIGYGHRVITEKCPEGIILLLVQAILGSIVNAFMVGCMFVKISQPKKRAETLMFSNNAVISMRDEKLCLMFRVGDLRNSHIVEASIRAKMIKSKQTKEGEFIPLNQTDINVGFDTGDDRLFLVSPLIISHEINEKSPFWEMSRARLEKEEFEIVVILEGMVEATGMTCQARSSYMDTEVLWGHRFTPVLTLEKDFYEVDYNSFHNTYETNTPSCCAKELAESFKEGRLLAHLSTMNLLNGEENKDAEEEKEQREGMEKEDNRNEGPEAIELNGNNGTAGEMK
;
A
#
# COMPACT_ATOMS: atom_id res chain seq x y z
N MET A 1 30.47 61.42 -59.29
CA MET A 1 31.37 61.12 -58.16
C MET A 1 30.91 59.79 -57.59
N ALA A 2 31.73 58.74 -57.77
CA ALA A 2 31.64 57.32 -57.37
C ALA A 2 30.29 56.84 -56.77
N GLY A 3 29.43 56.00 -57.40
CA GLY A 3 29.63 54.79 -58.21
C GLY A 3 29.59 53.56 -57.28
N ASP A 4 28.69 52.56 -57.32
CA ASP A 4 27.69 52.02 -58.27
C ASP A 4 26.63 51.27 -57.42
N SER A 5 25.31 51.43 -57.61
CA SER A 5 24.38 50.86 -58.61
C SER A 5 23.64 49.59 -58.16
N ARG A 6 22.32 49.67 -58.33
CA ARG A 6 21.19 48.84 -57.86
C ARG A 6 21.02 47.54 -58.68
N ILE A 7 20.22 46.58 -58.18
CA ILE A 7 18.93 46.08 -58.75
C ILE A 7 18.59 44.62 -58.32
N PHE A 8 17.31 44.46 -57.99
CA PHE A 8 16.46 43.28 -57.73
C PHE A 8 16.62 42.05 -58.65
N MET A 9 16.31 40.85 -58.14
CA MET A 9 15.32 39.96 -58.75
C MET A 9 14.90 38.79 -57.84
N ASN A 10 13.74 38.25 -58.17
CA ASN A 10 12.78 37.51 -57.36
C ASN A 10 12.74 36.02 -57.77
N GLN A 11 12.25 35.16 -56.86
CA GLN A 11 11.32 34.04 -57.12
C GLN A 11 11.68 32.69 -57.81
N ASP A 12 11.04 31.66 -57.24
CA ASP A 12 10.53 30.36 -57.76
C ASP A 12 11.55 29.21 -57.94
N MET A 13 11.27 27.93 -57.58
CA MET A 13 10.01 27.18 -57.62
C MET A 13 10.14 25.84 -56.84
N GLU A 14 9.01 25.36 -56.34
CA GLU A 14 8.76 24.16 -55.51
C GLU A 14 9.16 22.80 -56.13
N ILE A 15 9.27 21.76 -55.28
CA ILE A 15 8.39 20.55 -55.24
C ILE A 15 8.98 19.54 -54.24
N GLY A 16 8.15 19.10 -53.29
CA GLY A 16 8.53 18.17 -52.22
C GLY A 16 8.46 16.70 -52.59
N VAL A 17 9.07 15.84 -51.75
CA VAL A 17 8.69 14.44 -51.46
C VAL A 17 9.32 14.03 -50.12
N THR A 18 8.51 13.60 -49.15
CA THR A 18 8.92 12.83 -47.94
C THR A 18 8.82 11.32 -48.23
N PRO A 19 9.15 10.38 -47.33
CA PRO A 19 10.29 10.22 -46.39
C PRO A 19 10.92 8.79 -46.53
N ARG A 20 12.09 8.49 -45.92
CA ARG A 20 12.42 7.08 -45.55
C ARG A 20 13.49 6.91 -44.47
N GLU A 21 13.15 6.01 -43.54
CA GLU A 21 13.88 5.53 -42.36
C GLU A 21 15.27 4.94 -42.66
N GLN A 22 16.22 5.15 -41.75
CA GLN A 22 17.49 4.40 -41.71
C GLN A 22 17.36 3.14 -40.84
N LYS A 23 17.30 1.96 -41.48
CA LYS A 23 17.64 0.67 -40.87
C LYS A 23 19.15 0.43 -40.98
N LYS A 24 19.83 0.18 -39.85
CA LYS A 24 21.21 -0.34 -39.83
C LYS A 24 21.23 -1.75 -39.24
N PHE A 25 21.88 -2.67 -39.96
CA PHE A 25 22.28 -4.03 -39.60
C PHE A 25 23.72 -4.25 -40.11
N PRO A 26 24.46 -5.29 -39.66
CA PRO A 26 25.57 -5.20 -38.71
C PRO A 26 26.96 -5.26 -39.37
N LYS A 27 28.01 -4.83 -38.65
CA LYS A 27 29.40 -5.06 -39.04
C LYS A 27 29.97 -6.28 -38.32
N GLN A 28 30.36 -7.28 -39.09
CA GLN A 28 31.19 -8.38 -38.66
C GLN A 28 32.43 -8.40 -39.56
N ALA A 29 33.61 -8.13 -39.01
CA ALA A 29 34.89 -8.46 -39.64
C ALA A 29 36.01 -8.48 -38.58
N ARG A 30 36.35 -9.72 -38.20
CA ARG A 30 37.68 -10.27 -37.84
C ARG A 30 38.79 -9.29 -37.42
N GLU A 31 39.30 -9.52 -36.20
CA GLU A 31 40.73 -9.51 -35.93
C GLU A 31 41.10 -10.63 -34.94
N ASN A 32 42.18 -11.34 -35.25
CA ASN A 32 42.67 -12.54 -34.56
C ASN A 32 43.48 -12.16 -33.31
N VAL A 33 43.25 -12.84 -32.18
CA VAL A 33 44.10 -12.80 -30.97
C VAL A 33 44.18 -14.24 -30.40
N PRO A 34 45.35 -14.71 -29.95
CA PRO A 34 45.68 -16.14 -29.93
C PRO A 34 45.02 -16.94 -28.81
N ILE A 35 44.91 -18.24 -29.08
CA ILE A 35 44.40 -19.28 -28.18
C ILE A 35 45.37 -19.42 -26.99
N ALA A 36 44.96 -18.93 -25.82
CA ALA A 36 45.51 -19.31 -24.54
C ALA A 36 44.49 -20.22 -23.85
N THR A 37 44.82 -21.51 -23.78
CA THR A 37 44.19 -22.48 -22.89
C THR A 37 44.37 -22.03 -21.45
N ASP A 38 43.29 -21.58 -20.82
CA ASP A 38 43.25 -21.55 -19.36
C ASP A 38 41.84 -21.81 -18.81
N ARG A 39 41.77 -22.81 -17.94
CA ARG A 39 40.55 -23.47 -17.43
C ARG A 39 39.79 -22.62 -16.38
N THR A 40 39.87 -21.30 -16.45
CA THR A 40 39.52 -20.41 -15.32
C THR A 40 38.33 -19.50 -15.58
N ARG A 41 37.45 -19.85 -16.53
CA ARG A 41 36.22 -19.08 -16.86
C ARG A 41 34.90 -19.75 -16.45
N LEU A 42 34.92 -20.73 -15.56
CA LEU A 42 33.70 -21.40 -15.05
C LEU A 42 33.15 -20.86 -13.73
N LEU A 43 33.53 -19.65 -13.29
CA LEU A 43 32.97 -19.02 -12.09
C LEU A 43 32.72 -17.51 -12.25
N VAL A 44 32.25 -17.07 -13.43
CA VAL A 44 31.48 -15.82 -13.45
C VAL A 44 30.06 -16.23 -13.14
N ALA A 45 29.66 -16.10 -11.87
CA ALA A 45 28.27 -16.20 -11.47
C ALA A 45 27.46 -15.30 -12.41
N GLU A 46 26.48 -15.87 -13.12
CA GLU A 46 25.51 -15.07 -13.86
C GLU A 46 24.96 -14.05 -12.88
N THR A 47 25.28 -12.77 -13.06
CA THR A 47 24.59 -11.69 -12.37
C THR A 47 23.14 -11.78 -12.79
N LYS A 48 22.32 -12.47 -11.97
CA LYS A 48 20.87 -12.57 -12.13
C LYS A 48 20.37 -11.15 -12.38
N LYS A 49 19.70 -10.93 -13.51
CA LYS A 49 19.04 -9.65 -13.77
C LYS A 49 18.14 -9.34 -12.57
N PRO A 50 18.13 -8.09 -12.07
CA PRO A 50 17.29 -7.74 -10.94
C PRO A 50 15.83 -8.07 -11.27
N ARG A 51 15.22 -8.95 -10.47
CA ARG A 51 13.84 -9.40 -10.64
C ARG A 51 12.91 -8.19 -10.54
N GLN A 52 11.99 -8.07 -11.49
CA GLN A 52 11.02 -6.98 -11.47
C GLN A 52 9.92 -7.28 -10.44
N ARG A 53 9.69 -6.33 -9.54
CA ARG A 53 8.63 -6.38 -8.52
C ARG A 53 7.28 -5.99 -9.08
N TYR A 54 6.21 -6.63 -8.62
CA TYR A 54 4.82 -6.30 -8.95
C TYR A 54 4.43 -4.93 -8.38
N MET A 55 4.88 -4.65 -7.16
CA MET A 55 4.66 -3.37 -6.49
C MET A 55 5.97 -2.81 -5.95
N GLU A 56 6.14 -1.49 -6.05
CA GLU A 56 7.26 -0.80 -5.43
C GLU A 56 7.07 -0.67 -3.91
N LYS A 57 8.16 -0.46 -3.17
CA LYS A 57 8.11 -0.11 -1.74
C LYS A 57 7.27 1.14 -1.44
N THR A 58 7.17 2.05 -2.43
CA THR A 58 6.36 3.27 -2.40
C THR A 58 4.86 3.01 -2.57
N GLY A 59 4.45 1.77 -2.89
CA GLY A 59 3.05 1.38 -3.11
C GLY A 59 2.55 1.60 -4.55
N LYS A 60 3.41 2.02 -5.48
CA LYS A 60 3.11 2.09 -6.92
C LYS A 60 3.11 0.69 -7.53
N CYS A 61 2.12 0.41 -8.38
CA CYS A 61 2.02 -0.88 -9.08
C CYS A 61 2.75 -0.80 -10.43
N ASN A 62 3.60 -1.78 -10.72
CA ASN A 62 4.34 -1.89 -11.97
C ASN A 62 3.53 -2.65 -13.03
N VAL A 63 2.29 -2.22 -13.26
CA VAL A 63 1.35 -2.87 -14.18
C VAL A 63 0.87 -1.87 -15.21
N HIS A 64 1.10 -2.19 -16.48
CA HIS A 64 0.56 -1.43 -17.61
C HIS A 64 -0.60 -2.21 -18.24
N HIS A 65 -1.77 -1.58 -18.28
CA HIS A 65 -2.94 -2.14 -18.96
C HIS A 65 -2.82 -1.90 -20.46
N GLY A 66 -2.40 -2.92 -21.20
CA GLY A 66 -2.32 -2.89 -22.67
C GLY A 66 -3.64 -3.31 -23.33
N ASN A 67 -3.88 -2.83 -24.56
CA ASN A 67 -4.99 -3.26 -25.43
C ASN A 67 -6.41 -3.12 -24.81
N VAL A 68 -6.66 -2.02 -24.10
CA VAL A 68 -8.02 -1.67 -23.66
C VAL A 68 -8.80 -1.14 -24.88
N ARG A 69 -9.62 -2.01 -25.50
CA ARG A 69 -10.38 -1.68 -26.72
C ARG A 69 -11.45 -0.59 -26.52
N GLU A 70 -11.91 -0.37 -25.30
CA GLU A 70 -13.04 0.49 -24.96
C GLU A 70 -12.59 1.79 -24.27
N THR A 71 -11.75 2.58 -24.95
CA THR A 71 -11.25 3.86 -24.40
C THR A 71 -12.35 4.89 -24.15
N TYR A 72 -13.51 4.76 -24.80
CA TYR A 72 -14.68 5.63 -24.59
C TYR A 72 -15.22 5.55 -23.15
N ARG A 73 -14.97 4.46 -22.42
CA ARG A 73 -15.40 4.32 -21.01
C ARG A 73 -14.75 5.37 -20.11
N TYR A 74 -13.52 5.80 -20.40
CA TYR A 74 -12.87 6.90 -19.69
C TYR A 74 -13.55 8.25 -19.95
N LEU A 75 -14.07 8.48 -21.16
CA LEU A 75 -14.79 9.71 -21.48
C LEU A 75 -16.21 9.73 -20.89
N SER A 76 -16.83 8.56 -20.72
CA SER A 76 -18.13 8.45 -20.07
C SER A 76 -18.10 8.87 -18.60
N ASP A 77 -16.93 8.76 -17.95
CA ASP A 77 -16.71 9.22 -16.58
C ASP A 77 -15.66 10.35 -16.57
N ILE A 78 -16.06 11.48 -17.14
CA ILE A 78 -15.18 12.64 -17.29
C ILE A 78 -14.80 13.25 -15.93
N PHE A 79 -15.67 13.13 -14.92
CA PHE A 79 -15.42 13.69 -13.60
C PHE A 79 -14.27 12.97 -12.91
N THR A 80 -14.31 11.63 -12.81
CA THR A 80 -13.20 10.89 -12.20
C THR A 80 -11.92 11.05 -13.00
N THR A 81 -12.00 11.06 -14.33
CA THR A 81 -10.85 11.28 -15.21
C THR A 81 -10.17 12.62 -14.93
N LEU A 82 -10.92 13.72 -14.83
CA LEU A 82 -10.37 15.04 -14.51
C LEU A 82 -9.71 15.08 -13.13
N VAL A 83 -10.36 14.48 -12.13
CA VAL A 83 -9.83 14.41 -10.77
C VAL A 83 -8.55 13.58 -10.70
N ASP A 84 -8.40 12.52 -11.51
CA ASP A 84 -7.21 11.66 -11.52
C ASP A 84 -6.05 12.17 -12.37
N LEU A 85 -6.27 13.15 -13.26
CA LEU A 85 -5.19 13.78 -14.03
C LEU A 85 -4.11 14.37 -13.12
N LYS A 86 -2.86 14.43 -13.60
CA LYS A 86 -1.80 15.12 -12.85
C LYS A 86 -2.13 16.61 -12.71
N TRP A 87 -1.67 17.24 -11.63
CA TRP A 87 -1.90 18.68 -11.37
C TRP A 87 -1.62 19.60 -12.56
N ARG A 88 -0.54 19.33 -13.32
CA ARG A 88 -0.20 20.11 -14.52
C ARG A 88 -1.29 20.08 -15.59
N PHE A 89 -1.86 18.90 -15.86
CA PHE A 89 -2.93 18.75 -16.84
C PHE A 89 -4.26 19.27 -16.31
N ASN A 90 -4.53 19.08 -15.01
CA ASN A 90 -5.73 19.59 -14.38
C ASN A 90 -5.79 21.13 -14.41
N LEU A 91 -4.68 21.81 -14.11
CA LEU A 91 -4.58 23.27 -14.24
C LEU A 91 -4.69 23.73 -15.69
N LEU A 92 -4.08 23.00 -16.64
CA LEU A 92 -4.22 23.29 -18.06
C LEU A 92 -5.68 23.21 -18.52
N VAL A 93 -6.39 22.14 -18.15
CA VAL A 93 -7.81 21.97 -18.49
C VAL A 93 -8.66 23.06 -17.85
N PHE A 94 -8.41 23.40 -16.58
CA PHE A 94 -9.09 24.49 -15.89
C PHE A 94 -8.95 25.82 -16.66
N THR A 95 -7.72 26.23 -16.98
CA THR A 95 -7.47 27.45 -17.76
C THR A 95 -8.10 27.38 -19.15
N MET A 96 -8.01 26.23 -19.83
CA MET A 96 -8.60 26.06 -21.15
C MET A 96 -10.11 26.20 -21.15
N VAL A 97 -10.82 25.64 -20.17
CA VAL A 97 -12.29 25.73 -20.14
C VAL A 97 -12.75 27.16 -19.92
N TYR A 98 -12.20 27.90 -18.95
CA TYR A 98 -12.57 29.31 -18.75
C TYR A 98 -12.21 30.18 -19.96
N THR A 99 -11.02 29.99 -20.56
CA THR A 99 -10.64 30.77 -21.74
C THR A 99 -11.52 30.46 -22.94
N ILE A 100 -11.92 29.20 -23.14
CA ILE A 100 -12.84 28.80 -24.21
C ILE A 100 -14.25 29.37 -23.97
N THR A 101 -14.78 29.36 -22.74
CA THR A 101 -16.10 29.94 -22.44
C THR A 101 -16.09 31.45 -22.67
N TRP A 102 -15.07 32.17 -22.19
CA TRP A 102 -14.93 33.61 -22.43
C TRP A 102 -14.77 33.96 -23.92
N LEU A 103 -14.00 33.16 -24.68
CA LEU A 103 -13.86 33.38 -26.12
C LEU A 103 -15.17 33.07 -26.86
N PHE A 104 -15.88 32.01 -26.47
CA PHE A 104 -17.15 31.63 -27.07
C PHE A 104 -18.22 32.71 -26.85
N PHE A 105 -18.44 33.14 -25.61
CA PHE A 105 -19.39 34.21 -25.33
C PHE A 105 -18.93 35.57 -25.86
N GLY A 106 -17.64 35.90 -25.77
CA GLY A 106 -17.08 37.11 -26.38
C GLY A 106 -17.30 37.17 -27.89
N PHE A 107 -17.18 36.04 -28.59
CA PHE A 107 -17.51 35.94 -30.01
C PHE A 107 -19.00 36.13 -30.28
N ILE A 108 -19.89 35.56 -29.48
CA ILE A 108 -21.34 35.76 -29.65
C ILE A 108 -21.72 37.22 -29.39
N TRP A 109 -21.17 37.86 -28.35
CA TRP A 109 -21.38 39.29 -28.08
C TRP A 109 -20.94 40.18 -29.25
N TRP A 110 -19.74 39.90 -29.78
CA TRP A 110 -19.25 40.59 -30.97
C TRP A 110 -20.13 40.35 -32.20
N LEU A 111 -20.63 39.11 -32.38
CA LEU A 111 -21.51 38.75 -33.49
C LEU A 111 -22.86 39.46 -33.41
N ILE A 112 -23.46 39.58 -32.21
CA ILE A 112 -24.70 40.35 -32.01
C ILE A 112 -24.47 41.82 -32.35
N ALA A 113 -23.40 42.42 -31.84
CA ALA A 113 -23.05 43.81 -32.15
C ALA A 113 -22.83 44.03 -33.66
N TYR A 114 -22.21 43.05 -34.33
CA TYR A 114 -21.98 43.09 -35.78
C TYR A 114 -23.27 42.98 -36.60
N ILE A 115 -24.13 41.99 -36.29
CA ILE A 115 -25.39 41.78 -37.04
C ILE A 115 -26.34 42.97 -36.86
N ARG A 116 -26.33 43.58 -35.66
CA ARG A 116 -27.17 44.74 -35.36
C ARG A 116 -26.66 46.05 -36.00
N GLY A 117 -25.39 46.09 -36.41
CA GLY A 117 -24.75 47.30 -36.94
C GLY A 117 -24.25 48.25 -35.86
N ASP A 118 -24.14 47.80 -34.60
CA ASP A 118 -23.65 48.61 -33.48
C ASP A 118 -22.18 49.03 -33.69
N LEU A 119 -21.40 48.23 -34.42
CA LEU A 119 -20.00 48.50 -34.75
C LEU A 119 -19.83 49.57 -35.84
N ASP A 120 -20.85 49.82 -36.65
CA ASP A 120 -20.80 50.79 -37.75
C ASP A 120 -21.21 52.20 -37.29
N HIS A 121 -22.00 52.30 -36.21
CA HIS A 121 -22.57 53.54 -35.68
C HIS A 121 -21.89 53.97 -34.36
N VAL A 122 -20.61 53.65 -34.17
CA VAL A 122 -19.87 53.90 -32.90
C VAL A 122 -19.72 55.39 -32.59
N GLU A 123 -19.73 56.26 -33.61
CA GLU A 123 -19.62 57.72 -33.48
C GLU A 123 -20.98 58.44 -33.52
N ASP A 124 -22.09 57.72 -33.68
CA ASP A 124 -23.43 58.31 -33.76
C ASP A 124 -24.05 58.45 -32.36
N GLU A 125 -24.19 59.68 -31.88
CA GLU A 125 -24.78 59.97 -30.55
C GLU A 125 -26.26 59.55 -30.43
N ASP A 126 -26.97 59.39 -31.56
CA ASP A 126 -28.38 59.01 -31.60
C ASP A 126 -28.61 57.48 -31.56
N TRP A 127 -27.57 56.67 -31.81
CA TRP A 127 -27.67 55.20 -31.78
C TRP A 127 -27.37 54.66 -30.40
N ILE A 128 -28.31 53.86 -29.86
CA ILE A 128 -28.11 53.19 -28.57
C ILE A 128 -27.70 51.74 -28.85
N PRO A 129 -26.42 51.37 -28.64
CA PRO A 129 -25.92 50.03 -28.90
C PRO A 129 -26.48 49.03 -27.88
N CYS A 130 -26.34 47.74 -28.18
CA CYS A 130 -26.73 46.68 -27.25
C CYS A 130 -25.87 46.68 -25.98
N VAL A 131 -24.57 46.94 -26.14
CA VAL A 131 -23.60 47.09 -25.06
C VAL A 131 -22.80 48.35 -25.30
N ASP A 132 -22.80 49.25 -24.32
CA ASP A 132 -22.05 50.51 -24.41
C ASP A 132 -20.54 50.25 -24.45
N ASN A 133 -19.82 51.09 -25.21
CA ASN A 133 -18.35 51.05 -25.32
C ASN A 133 -17.78 49.71 -25.86
N LEU A 134 -18.50 49.08 -26.80
CA LEU A 134 -18.06 47.89 -27.51
C LEU A 134 -17.55 48.26 -28.91
N SER A 135 -16.25 48.57 -29.01
CA SER A 135 -15.60 49.03 -30.26
C SER A 135 -15.06 47.92 -31.16
N GLY A 136 -14.96 46.68 -30.68
CA GLY A 136 -14.49 45.54 -31.46
C GLY A 136 -14.48 44.22 -30.69
N PHE A 137 -13.79 43.21 -31.23
CA PHE A 137 -13.75 41.87 -30.62
C PHE A 137 -13.09 41.87 -29.24
N VAL A 138 -12.00 42.63 -29.05
CA VAL A 138 -11.29 42.69 -27.75
C VAL A 138 -12.18 43.28 -26.65
N SER A 139 -12.96 44.32 -26.95
CA SER A 139 -13.91 44.89 -26.00
C SER A 139 -15.06 43.92 -25.69
N ALA A 140 -15.52 43.15 -26.67
CA ALA A 140 -16.54 42.12 -26.46
C ALA A 140 -16.02 40.96 -25.60
N PHE A 141 -14.75 40.56 -25.80
CA PHE A 141 -14.07 39.56 -24.96
C PHE A 141 -13.93 40.04 -23.52
N LEU A 142 -13.51 41.30 -23.30
CA LEU A 142 -13.46 41.89 -21.97
C LEU A 142 -14.86 41.93 -21.32
N PHE A 143 -15.89 42.34 -22.06
CA PHE A 143 -17.26 42.32 -21.56
C PHE A 143 -17.74 40.92 -21.19
N SER A 144 -17.38 39.90 -21.98
CA SER A 144 -17.69 38.51 -21.67
C SER A 144 -17.05 38.05 -20.38
N ILE A 145 -15.78 38.40 -20.13
CA ILE A 145 -15.11 38.12 -18.85
C ILE A 145 -15.80 38.87 -17.70
N GLU A 146 -16.02 40.19 -17.86
CA GLU A 146 -16.65 41.04 -16.84
C GLU A 146 -18.02 40.48 -16.41
N THR A 147 -18.76 39.92 -17.37
CA THR A 147 -20.09 39.34 -17.16
C THR A 147 -20.02 37.94 -16.55
N GLU A 148 -19.23 37.02 -17.11
CA GLU A 148 -19.17 35.62 -16.64
C GLU A 148 -18.53 35.50 -15.25
N THR A 149 -17.48 36.30 -14.99
CA THR A 149 -16.82 36.34 -13.68
C THR A 149 -17.52 37.26 -12.69
N THR A 150 -18.57 37.97 -13.10
CA THR A 150 -19.36 38.90 -12.29
C THR A 150 -18.54 40.06 -11.69
N ILE A 151 -17.44 40.46 -12.35
CA ILE A 151 -16.65 41.64 -11.97
C ILE A 151 -17.42 42.93 -12.29
N GLY A 152 -17.98 43.01 -13.50
CA GLY A 152 -18.83 44.12 -13.95
C GLY A 152 -18.27 45.52 -13.65
N TYR A 153 -17.19 45.94 -14.31
CA TYR A 153 -16.56 47.24 -14.04
C TYR A 153 -17.49 48.45 -14.28
N GLY A 154 -18.58 48.27 -15.03
CA GLY A 154 -19.59 49.31 -15.29
C GLY A 154 -19.22 50.28 -16.40
N HIS A 155 -18.07 50.12 -17.05
CA HIS A 155 -17.73 50.85 -18.28
C HIS A 155 -18.45 50.30 -19.51
N ARG A 156 -18.76 49.00 -19.50
CA ARG A 156 -19.51 48.30 -20.55
C ARG A 156 -20.80 47.82 -19.92
N VAL A 157 -21.93 48.38 -20.35
CA VAL A 157 -23.24 48.14 -19.75
C VAL A 157 -24.21 47.73 -20.85
N ILE A 158 -25.04 46.73 -20.55
CA ILE A 158 -26.09 46.27 -21.45
C ILE A 158 -27.29 47.24 -21.43
N THR A 159 -27.88 47.50 -22.59
CA THR A 159 -29.06 48.36 -22.71
C THR A 159 -30.33 47.55 -22.95
N GLU A 160 -31.50 48.14 -22.68
CA GLU A 160 -32.81 47.49 -22.89
C GLU A 160 -33.22 47.37 -24.36
N LYS A 161 -32.44 47.95 -25.29
CA LYS A 161 -32.79 48.05 -26.71
C LYS A 161 -32.63 46.74 -27.49
N CYS A 162 -31.90 45.77 -26.93
CA CYS A 162 -31.61 44.48 -27.56
C CYS A 162 -32.14 43.30 -26.73
N PRO A 163 -33.30 42.70 -27.08
CA PRO A 163 -33.79 41.51 -26.38
C PRO A 163 -32.84 40.30 -26.53
N GLU A 164 -32.13 40.21 -27.66
CA GLU A 164 -31.13 39.17 -27.92
C GLU A 164 -29.97 39.22 -26.92
N GLY A 165 -29.48 40.41 -26.58
CA GLY A 165 -28.44 40.60 -25.57
C GLY A 165 -28.91 40.18 -24.19
N ILE A 166 -30.15 40.49 -23.81
CA ILE A 166 -30.73 40.10 -22.51
C ILE A 166 -30.81 38.57 -22.39
N ILE A 167 -31.27 37.89 -23.46
CA ILE A 167 -31.33 36.42 -23.49
C ILE A 167 -29.92 35.82 -23.41
N LEU A 168 -28.95 36.38 -24.15
CA LEU A 168 -27.56 35.92 -24.09
C LEU A 168 -26.97 36.10 -22.70
N LEU A 169 -27.19 37.25 -22.06
CA LEU A 169 -26.77 37.53 -20.69
C LEU A 169 -27.33 36.48 -19.72
N LEU A 170 -28.61 36.15 -19.83
CA LEU A 170 -29.25 35.13 -18.99
C LEU A 170 -28.62 33.74 -19.20
N VAL A 171 -28.43 33.34 -20.46
CA VAL A 171 -27.82 32.05 -20.82
C VAL A 171 -26.37 31.98 -20.33
N GLN A 172 -25.60 33.06 -20.51
CA GLN A 172 -24.22 33.16 -20.06
C GLN A 172 -24.12 33.09 -18.53
N ALA A 173 -25.00 33.78 -17.80
CA ALA A 173 -25.01 33.72 -16.34
C ALA A 173 -25.29 32.29 -15.83
N ILE A 174 -26.27 31.59 -16.44
CA ILE A 174 -26.62 30.22 -16.05
C ILE A 174 -25.49 29.25 -16.38
N LEU A 175 -24.98 29.26 -17.62
CA LEU A 175 -23.93 28.35 -18.05
C LEU A 175 -22.60 28.63 -17.33
N GLY A 176 -22.25 29.90 -17.13
CA GLY A 176 -21.08 30.31 -16.36
C GLY A 176 -21.14 29.80 -14.92
N SER A 177 -22.31 29.89 -14.27
CA SER A 177 -22.51 29.33 -12.93
C SER A 177 -22.32 27.80 -12.89
N ILE A 178 -22.83 27.08 -13.89
CA ILE A 178 -22.70 25.62 -14.00
C ILE A 178 -21.23 25.22 -14.20
N VAL A 179 -20.53 25.86 -15.14
CA VAL A 179 -19.11 25.60 -15.42
C VAL A 179 -18.26 25.91 -14.20
N ASN A 180 -18.52 27.04 -13.53
CA ASN A 180 -17.81 27.41 -12.32
C ASN A 180 -18.03 26.40 -11.18
N ALA A 181 -19.27 25.97 -10.94
CA ALA A 181 -19.59 24.96 -9.93
C ALA A 181 -18.89 23.62 -10.22
N PHE A 182 -18.89 23.17 -11.48
CA PHE A 182 -18.22 21.94 -11.89
C PHE A 182 -16.70 22.03 -11.66
N MET A 183 -16.07 23.12 -12.08
CA MET A 183 -14.62 23.31 -11.95
C MET A 183 -14.16 23.44 -10.51
N VAL A 184 -14.84 24.27 -9.71
CA VAL A 184 -14.54 24.42 -8.28
C VAL A 184 -14.78 23.10 -7.55
N GLY A 185 -15.87 22.39 -7.86
CA GLY A 185 -16.14 21.07 -7.29
C GLY A 185 -15.05 20.05 -7.62
N CYS A 186 -14.59 20.00 -8.86
CA CYS A 186 -13.48 19.14 -9.28
C CYS A 186 -12.18 19.48 -8.53
N MET A 187 -11.85 20.76 -8.38
CA MET A 187 -10.67 21.20 -7.61
C MET A 187 -10.78 20.83 -6.15
N PHE A 188 -11.94 21.07 -5.53
CA PHE A 188 -12.20 20.75 -4.13
C PHE A 188 -12.03 19.26 -3.86
N VAL A 189 -12.62 18.39 -4.69
CA VAL A 189 -12.47 16.94 -4.57
C VAL A 189 -11.00 16.54 -4.72
N LYS A 190 -10.30 17.07 -5.73
CA LYS A 190 -8.88 16.75 -5.94
C LYS A 190 -7.98 17.16 -4.77
N ILE A 191 -8.23 18.32 -4.16
CA ILE A 191 -7.49 18.78 -2.98
C ILE A 191 -7.80 17.91 -1.76
N SER A 192 -9.06 17.50 -1.62
CA SER A 192 -9.54 16.69 -0.50
C SER A 192 -9.09 15.22 -0.58
N GLN A 193 -8.63 14.73 -1.75
CA GLN A 193 -8.20 13.35 -1.89
C GLN A 193 -7.05 13.00 -0.92
N PRO A 194 -7.16 11.90 -0.16
CA PRO A 194 -6.19 11.53 0.87
C PRO A 194 -4.92 10.89 0.31
N LYS A 195 -4.58 11.09 -0.97
CA LYS A 195 -3.38 10.49 -1.62
C LYS A 195 -2.09 10.85 -0.87
N LYS A 196 -1.99 12.08 -0.37
CA LYS A 196 -0.84 12.53 0.46
C LYS A 196 -0.81 11.92 1.86
N ARG A 197 -1.95 11.47 2.38
CA ARG A 197 -2.01 10.81 3.69
C ARG A 197 -1.33 9.44 3.64
N ALA A 198 -1.46 8.72 2.52
CA ALA A 198 -0.77 7.44 2.35
C ALA A 198 0.77 7.59 2.36
N GLU A 199 1.31 8.77 2.08
CA GLU A 199 2.76 9.04 2.15
C GLU A 199 3.27 9.20 3.59
N THR A 200 2.39 9.53 4.56
CA THR A 200 2.78 9.63 5.99
C THR A 200 2.67 8.30 6.73
N LEU A 201 2.06 7.29 6.10
CA LEU A 201 2.00 5.93 6.60
C LEU A 201 3.24 5.17 6.14
N MET A 202 3.99 4.64 7.10
CA MET A 202 5.25 3.98 6.84
C MET A 202 5.17 2.48 7.10
N PHE A 203 5.88 1.73 6.27
CA PHE A 203 6.15 0.31 6.47
C PHE A 203 7.65 0.11 6.71
N SER A 204 8.01 -0.91 7.48
CA SER A 204 9.41 -1.33 7.62
C SER A 204 10.04 -1.62 6.26
N ASN A 205 11.36 -1.44 6.13
CA ASN A 205 12.05 -1.75 4.87
C ASN A 205 12.12 -3.26 4.64
N ASN A 206 12.26 -4.01 5.73
CA ASN A 206 12.43 -5.45 5.74
C ASN A 206 11.29 -6.08 6.55
N ALA A 207 10.85 -7.26 6.13
CA ALA A 207 10.06 -8.14 6.98
C ALA A 207 11.03 -9.10 7.69
N VAL A 208 10.65 -9.62 8.85
CA VAL A 208 11.49 -10.53 9.64
C VAL A 208 10.73 -11.79 10.00
N ILE A 209 11.43 -12.92 10.05
CA ILE A 209 10.89 -14.19 10.54
C ILE A 209 11.66 -14.56 11.81
N SER A 210 10.96 -14.77 12.92
CA SER A 210 11.58 -15.31 14.15
C SER A 210 10.57 -16.03 15.03
N MET A 211 11.07 -16.72 16.05
CA MET A 211 10.24 -17.39 17.04
C MET A 211 9.58 -16.37 17.98
N ARG A 212 8.27 -16.53 18.22
CA ARG A 212 7.50 -15.79 19.22
C ARG A 212 6.53 -16.77 19.88
N ASP A 213 6.62 -16.90 21.20
CA ASP A 213 5.79 -17.82 21.99
C ASP A 213 5.73 -19.23 21.38
N GLU A 214 6.91 -19.81 21.13
CA GLU A 214 7.11 -21.14 20.53
C GLU A 214 6.60 -21.32 19.09
N LYS A 215 6.14 -20.25 18.43
CA LYS A 215 5.64 -20.28 17.06
C LYS A 215 6.53 -19.47 16.14
N LEU A 216 6.67 -19.92 14.89
CA LEU A 216 7.38 -19.16 13.88
C LEU A 216 6.45 -18.09 13.30
N CYS A 217 6.87 -16.83 13.33
CA CYS A 217 6.05 -15.71 12.90
C CYS A 217 6.75 -14.87 11.83
N LEU A 218 6.03 -14.49 10.79
CA LEU A 218 6.44 -13.46 9.83
C LEU A 218 5.93 -12.10 10.31
N MET A 219 6.82 -11.13 10.40
CA MET A 219 6.54 -9.84 11.00
C MET A 219 6.99 -8.68 10.12
N PHE A 220 6.20 -7.63 10.08
CA PHE A 220 6.57 -6.34 9.51
C PHE A 220 6.02 -5.21 10.37
N ARG A 221 6.68 -4.06 10.38
CA ARG A 221 6.28 -2.91 11.18
C ARG A 221 5.51 -1.90 10.34
N VAL A 222 4.49 -1.31 10.93
CA VAL A 222 3.70 -0.22 10.36
C VAL A 222 3.67 0.95 11.35
N GLY A 223 3.64 2.19 10.86
CA GLY A 223 3.55 3.38 11.69
C GLY A 223 2.86 4.54 10.99
N ASP A 224 2.29 5.45 11.77
CA ASP A 224 1.78 6.74 11.31
C ASP A 224 2.67 7.85 11.85
N LEU A 225 3.28 8.63 10.95
CA LEU A 225 4.11 9.77 11.32
C LEU A 225 3.29 10.94 11.89
N ARG A 226 1.97 10.95 11.71
CA ARG A 226 1.10 12.07 12.08
C ARG A 226 0.36 11.78 13.40
N ASN A 227 0.13 12.84 14.19
CA ASN A 227 -0.61 12.73 15.46
C ASN A 227 -2.12 12.47 15.29
N SER A 228 -2.70 12.85 14.14
CA SER A 228 -4.11 12.58 13.86
C SER A 228 -4.32 11.12 13.50
N HIS A 229 -5.46 10.55 13.85
CA HIS A 229 -5.68 9.11 13.74
C HIS A 229 -6.10 8.65 12.34
N ILE A 230 -5.86 7.37 12.06
CA ILE A 230 -6.52 6.63 10.99
C ILE A 230 -7.66 5.85 11.63
N VAL A 231 -8.89 6.24 11.29
CA VAL A 231 -10.11 5.65 11.84
C VAL A 231 -10.43 4.36 11.08
N GLU A 232 -10.87 3.32 11.79
CA GLU A 232 -11.12 1.98 11.21
C GLU A 232 -9.92 1.46 10.40
N ALA A 233 -8.71 1.64 10.94
CA ALA A 233 -7.50 1.13 10.29
C ALA A 233 -7.56 -0.40 10.22
N SER A 234 -7.36 -0.97 9.04
CA SER A 234 -7.32 -2.42 8.81
C SER A 234 -6.11 -2.80 7.96
N ILE A 235 -5.44 -3.89 8.33
CA ILE A 235 -4.28 -4.40 7.60
C ILE A 235 -4.60 -5.72 6.93
N ARG A 236 -4.17 -5.87 5.68
CA ARG A 236 -4.23 -7.13 4.95
C ARG A 236 -2.92 -7.39 4.22
N ALA A 237 -2.58 -8.66 4.04
CA ALA A 237 -1.37 -9.07 3.34
C ALA A 237 -1.70 -10.17 2.33
N LYS A 238 -1.07 -10.09 1.15
CA LYS A 238 -1.21 -11.10 0.09
C LYS A 238 0.17 -11.58 -0.35
N MET A 239 0.34 -12.88 -0.44
CA MET A 239 1.47 -13.49 -1.12
C MET A 239 1.17 -13.56 -2.61
N ILE A 240 2.10 -13.07 -3.43
CA ILE A 240 2.08 -13.14 -4.88
C ILE A 240 3.19 -14.10 -5.30
N LYS A 241 2.79 -15.19 -5.96
CA LYS A 241 3.71 -16.21 -6.45
C LYS A 241 3.12 -16.93 -7.67
N SER A 242 3.94 -17.31 -8.63
CA SER A 242 3.50 -18.14 -9.74
C SER A 242 3.16 -19.56 -9.25
N LYS A 243 2.04 -20.10 -9.72
CA LYS A 243 1.56 -21.44 -9.33
C LYS A 243 1.21 -22.25 -10.57
N GLN A 244 1.51 -23.54 -10.54
CA GLN A 244 0.92 -24.51 -11.47
C GLN A 244 -0.05 -25.42 -10.71
N THR A 245 -1.25 -25.61 -11.24
CA THR A 245 -2.25 -26.51 -10.64
C THR A 245 -1.93 -27.97 -10.96
N LYS A 246 -2.58 -28.91 -10.25
CA LYS A 246 -2.36 -30.35 -10.49
C LYS A 246 -2.87 -30.77 -11.88
N GLU A 247 -3.85 -30.03 -12.39
CA GLU A 247 -4.47 -30.18 -13.70
C GLU A 247 -3.60 -29.58 -14.83
N GLY A 248 -2.53 -28.86 -14.47
CA GLY A 248 -1.54 -28.31 -15.40
C GLY A 248 -1.73 -26.83 -15.77
N GLU A 249 -2.73 -26.14 -15.21
CA GLU A 249 -2.96 -24.71 -15.44
C GLU A 249 -1.86 -23.87 -14.79
N PHE A 250 -1.24 -22.99 -15.56
CA PHE A 250 -0.23 -22.04 -15.07
C PHE A 250 -0.86 -20.69 -14.75
N ILE A 251 -0.76 -20.27 -13.49
CA ILE A 251 -1.25 -18.98 -12.98
C ILE A 251 -0.04 -18.09 -12.71
N PRO A 252 0.21 -17.05 -13.53
CA PRO A 252 1.45 -16.26 -13.46
C PRO A 252 1.66 -15.51 -12.14
N LEU A 253 0.61 -14.88 -11.58
CA LEU A 253 0.67 -14.09 -10.35
C LEU A 253 -0.48 -14.49 -9.44
N ASN A 254 -0.43 -15.72 -8.91
CA ASN A 254 -1.45 -16.21 -7.99
C ASN A 254 -1.36 -15.42 -6.68
N GLN A 255 -2.50 -14.87 -6.24
CA GLN A 255 -2.60 -14.08 -5.02
C GLN A 255 -3.26 -14.93 -3.93
N THR A 256 -2.54 -15.22 -2.86
CA THR A 256 -3.08 -15.94 -1.70
C THR A 256 -3.01 -15.04 -0.48
N ASP A 257 -4.11 -14.98 0.26
CA ASP A 257 -4.20 -14.15 1.46
C ASP A 257 -3.33 -14.70 2.60
N ILE A 258 -2.68 -13.80 3.34
CA ILE A 258 -1.87 -14.12 4.53
C ILE A 258 -2.64 -13.60 5.74
N ASN A 259 -3.00 -14.52 6.65
CA ASN A 259 -3.77 -14.17 7.84
C ASN A 259 -2.93 -13.35 8.83
N VAL A 260 -3.27 -12.08 9.02
CA VAL A 260 -2.62 -11.15 9.95
C VAL A 260 -3.51 -10.75 11.13
N GLY A 261 -4.55 -11.56 11.42
CA GLY A 261 -5.52 -11.30 12.49
C GLY A 261 -6.98 -11.27 12.05
N PHE A 262 -7.31 -11.74 10.83
CA PHE A 262 -8.68 -11.66 10.29
C PHE A 262 -9.69 -12.48 11.12
N ASP A 263 -9.28 -13.66 11.60
CA ASP A 263 -10.16 -14.55 12.36
C ASP A 263 -10.50 -14.01 13.76
N THR A 264 -9.58 -13.27 14.38
CA THR A 264 -9.74 -12.69 15.73
C THR A 264 -10.20 -11.23 15.69
N GLY A 265 -10.12 -10.59 14.53
CA GLY A 265 -10.35 -9.16 14.36
C GLY A 265 -9.19 -8.28 14.84
N ASP A 266 -8.00 -8.86 15.04
CA ASP A 266 -6.74 -8.16 15.37
C ASP A 266 -6.11 -7.46 14.15
N ASP A 267 -6.63 -7.75 12.95
CA ASP A 267 -6.33 -7.01 11.72
C ASP A 267 -6.84 -5.56 11.76
N ARG A 268 -7.79 -5.26 12.66
CA ARG A 268 -8.28 -3.90 12.94
C ARG A 268 -7.35 -3.22 13.94
N LEU A 269 -6.60 -2.25 13.44
CA LEU A 269 -5.52 -1.60 14.18
C LEU A 269 -6.01 -0.38 14.96
N PHE A 270 -5.51 -0.24 16.18
CA PHE A 270 -5.44 1.04 16.88
C PHE A 270 -4.03 1.62 16.70
N LEU A 271 -3.79 2.26 15.55
CA LEU A 271 -2.47 2.72 15.13
C LEU A 271 -2.17 4.14 15.66
N VAL A 272 -1.53 4.22 16.82
CA VAL A 272 -1.01 5.48 17.40
C VAL A 272 0.51 5.47 17.43
N SER A 273 1.11 4.44 18.04
CA SER A 273 2.53 4.16 17.96
C SER A 273 2.80 3.05 16.94
N PRO A 274 4.04 2.90 16.45
CA PRO A 274 4.39 1.83 15.53
C PRO A 274 4.03 0.44 16.04
N LEU A 275 3.29 -0.33 15.24
CA LEU A 275 2.86 -1.69 15.55
C LEU A 275 3.64 -2.70 14.70
N ILE A 276 3.98 -3.83 15.30
CA ILE A 276 4.52 -4.98 14.59
C ILE A 276 3.35 -5.90 14.24
N ILE A 277 3.03 -5.97 12.96
CA ILE A 277 2.04 -6.89 12.42
C ILE A 277 2.67 -8.27 12.36
N SER A 278 1.99 -9.26 12.92
CA SER A 278 2.50 -10.63 13.06
C SER A 278 1.58 -11.62 12.39
N HIS A 279 2.12 -12.36 11.42
CA HIS A 279 1.49 -13.52 10.82
C HIS A 279 2.06 -14.79 11.46
N GLU A 280 1.20 -15.57 12.13
CA GLU A 280 1.56 -16.90 12.62
C GLU A 280 1.68 -17.89 11.45
N ILE A 281 2.85 -18.52 11.30
CA ILE A 281 3.08 -19.53 10.28
C ILE A 281 2.52 -20.87 10.79
N ASN A 282 1.24 -21.09 10.51
CA ASN A 282 0.50 -22.32 10.83
C ASN A 282 0.30 -23.21 9.59
N GLU A 283 -0.40 -24.34 9.74
CA GLU A 283 -0.67 -25.30 8.65
C GLU A 283 -1.37 -24.70 7.42
N LYS A 284 -2.13 -23.60 7.60
CA LYS A 284 -2.82 -22.89 6.52
C LYS A 284 -1.94 -21.82 5.86
N SER A 285 -0.79 -21.49 6.47
CA SER A 285 0.12 -20.48 5.96
C SER A 285 0.83 -20.97 4.70
N PRO A 286 1.02 -20.10 3.69
CA PRO A 286 1.86 -20.45 2.54
C PRO A 286 3.35 -20.62 2.91
N PHE A 287 3.75 -20.21 4.11
CA PHE A 287 5.11 -20.38 4.63
C PHE A 287 5.30 -21.66 5.46
N TRP A 288 4.28 -22.52 5.59
CA TRP A 288 4.32 -23.70 6.46
C TRP A 288 5.50 -24.65 6.18
N GLU A 289 5.77 -24.91 4.89
CA GLU A 289 6.87 -25.78 4.43
C GLU A 289 8.11 -24.98 4.00
N MET A 290 8.22 -23.72 4.45
CA MET A 290 9.36 -22.85 4.14
C MET A 290 10.42 -22.95 5.23
N SER A 291 11.63 -23.38 4.85
CA SER A 291 12.82 -23.33 5.71
C SER A 291 13.72 -22.15 5.32
N ARG A 292 14.71 -21.82 6.17
CA ARG A 292 15.67 -20.75 5.89
C ARG A 292 16.35 -20.92 4.53
N ALA A 293 16.83 -22.12 4.23
CA ALA A 293 17.52 -22.42 2.97
C ALA A 293 16.59 -22.43 1.76
N ARG A 294 15.29 -22.67 1.97
CA ARG A 294 14.28 -22.63 0.91
C ARG A 294 13.86 -21.20 0.60
N LEU A 295 13.76 -20.34 1.62
CA LEU A 295 13.43 -18.92 1.48
C LEU A 295 14.33 -18.22 0.45
N GLU A 296 15.64 -18.49 0.48
CA GLU A 296 16.63 -17.90 -0.44
C GLU A 296 16.50 -18.40 -1.89
N LYS A 297 15.82 -19.53 -2.10
CA LYS A 297 15.64 -20.14 -3.42
C LYS A 297 14.26 -19.87 -4.00
N GLU A 298 13.29 -19.52 -3.16
CA GLU A 298 11.90 -19.37 -3.55
C GLU A 298 11.64 -17.94 -4.06
N GLU A 299 10.94 -17.83 -5.17
CA GLU A 299 10.57 -16.53 -5.74
C GLU A 299 9.13 -16.17 -5.33
N PHE A 300 8.99 -15.17 -4.47
CA PHE A 300 7.69 -14.67 -4.05
C PHE A 300 7.75 -13.17 -3.72
N GLU A 301 6.59 -12.54 -3.61
CA GLU A 301 6.45 -11.16 -3.18
C GLU A 301 5.27 -11.05 -2.21
N ILE A 302 5.47 -10.43 -1.06
CA ILE A 302 4.41 -10.17 -0.08
C ILE A 302 3.96 -8.73 -0.26
N VAL A 303 2.72 -8.52 -0.68
CA VAL A 303 2.10 -7.20 -0.76
C VAL A 303 1.31 -6.95 0.52
N VAL A 304 1.62 -5.86 1.20
CA VAL A 304 0.92 -5.40 2.41
C VAL A 304 0.09 -4.17 2.07
N ILE A 305 -1.12 -4.12 2.62
CA ILE A 305 -2.10 -3.08 2.32
C ILE A 305 -2.73 -2.64 3.64
N LEU A 306 -2.55 -1.37 4.00
CA LEU A 306 -3.21 -0.72 5.12
C LEU A 306 -4.33 0.17 4.56
N GLU A 307 -5.55 -0.07 5.02
CA GLU A 307 -6.73 0.73 4.69
C GLU A 307 -7.24 1.44 5.94
N GLY A 308 -7.91 2.57 5.77
CA GLY A 308 -8.58 3.27 6.86
C GLY A 308 -9.04 4.66 6.45
N MET A 309 -9.81 5.32 7.31
CA MET A 309 -10.36 6.65 7.06
C MET A 309 -9.50 7.75 7.67
N VAL A 310 -9.34 8.84 6.93
CA VAL A 310 -8.63 10.03 7.42
C VAL A 310 -9.56 10.86 8.30
N GLU A 311 -9.23 10.99 9.58
CA GLU A 311 -10.02 11.65 10.62
C GLU A 311 -10.63 13.01 10.19
N ALA A 312 -9.85 13.87 9.54
CA ALA A 312 -10.32 15.21 9.15
C ALA A 312 -11.29 15.24 7.96
N THR A 313 -11.24 14.24 7.07
CA THR A 313 -12.01 14.26 5.80
C THR A 313 -13.09 13.18 5.71
N GLY A 314 -13.02 12.15 6.54
CA GLY A 314 -13.85 10.95 6.43
C GLY A 314 -13.61 10.11 5.17
N MET A 315 -12.67 10.51 4.30
CA MET A 315 -12.34 9.75 3.10
C MET A 315 -11.44 8.56 3.44
N THR A 316 -11.68 7.44 2.77
CA THR A 316 -10.85 6.24 2.88
C THR A 316 -9.52 6.45 2.15
N CYS A 317 -8.44 6.00 2.78
CA CYS A 317 -7.09 5.99 2.25
C CYS A 317 -6.55 4.57 2.24
N GLN A 318 -5.61 4.30 1.34
CA GLN A 318 -4.96 3.01 1.22
C GLN A 318 -3.46 3.21 1.00
N ALA A 319 -2.66 2.79 1.97
CA ALA A 319 -1.21 2.71 1.87
C ALA A 319 -0.80 1.28 1.53
N ARG A 320 0.21 1.13 0.67
CA ARG A 320 0.65 -0.18 0.19
C ARG A 320 2.17 -0.26 0.19
N SER A 321 2.69 -1.45 0.41
CA SER A 321 4.11 -1.74 0.21
C SER A 321 4.29 -3.21 -0.16
N SER A 322 5.52 -3.59 -0.51
CA SER A 322 5.86 -4.96 -0.93
C SER A 322 7.14 -5.44 -0.24
N TYR A 323 7.26 -6.74 0.01
CA TYR A 323 8.48 -7.40 0.44
C TYR A 323 8.84 -8.52 -0.54
N MET A 324 9.99 -8.41 -1.19
CA MET A 324 10.58 -9.50 -1.98
C MET A 324 11.19 -10.55 -1.06
N ASP A 325 11.48 -11.74 -1.60
CA ASP A 325 12.26 -12.80 -0.96
C ASP A 325 13.54 -12.28 -0.29
N THR A 326 14.32 -11.43 -0.98
CA THR A 326 15.55 -10.82 -0.45
C THR A 326 15.34 -9.81 0.68
N GLU A 327 14.11 -9.32 0.86
CA GLU A 327 13.75 -8.31 1.86
C GLU A 327 13.11 -8.94 3.12
N VAL A 328 13.00 -10.28 3.15
CA VAL A 328 12.53 -11.06 4.30
C VAL A 328 13.73 -11.67 5.03
N LEU A 329 14.02 -11.18 6.24
CA LEU A 329 15.18 -11.59 7.04
C LEU A 329 14.82 -12.72 8.00
N TRP A 330 15.46 -13.88 7.85
CA TRP A 330 15.27 -15.02 8.77
C TRP A 330 16.12 -14.87 10.03
N GLY A 331 15.51 -15.09 11.19
CA GLY A 331 16.17 -15.00 12.49
C GLY A 331 16.33 -13.59 13.03
N HIS A 332 15.60 -12.62 12.49
CA HIS A 332 15.67 -11.23 12.96
C HIS A 332 14.46 -10.83 13.81
N ARG A 333 14.66 -9.84 14.67
CA ARG A 333 13.60 -9.11 15.38
C ARG A 333 13.76 -7.61 15.19
N PHE A 334 12.67 -6.88 15.31
CA PHE A 334 12.72 -5.42 15.23
C PHE A 334 13.23 -4.81 16.54
N THR A 335 14.10 -3.79 16.43
CA THR A 335 14.57 -3.01 17.57
C THR A 335 13.40 -2.26 18.22
N PRO A 336 13.23 -2.29 19.56
CA PRO A 336 12.21 -1.49 20.24
C PRO A 336 12.34 0.00 19.90
N VAL A 337 11.21 0.69 19.72
CA VAL A 337 11.16 2.11 19.32
C VAL A 337 10.47 3.00 20.35
N LEU A 338 9.85 2.40 21.37
CA LEU A 338 9.12 3.12 22.40
C LEU A 338 9.98 3.28 23.64
N THR A 339 10.16 4.51 24.08
CA THR A 339 10.78 4.88 25.35
C THR A 339 9.76 5.61 26.21
N LEU A 340 9.84 5.39 27.52
CA LEU A 340 9.01 6.11 28.49
C LEU A 340 9.81 7.31 29.00
N GLU A 341 9.41 8.51 28.60
CA GLU A 341 9.86 9.74 29.23
C GLU A 341 8.90 10.15 30.36
N LYS A 342 9.28 11.15 31.18
CA LYS A 342 8.65 11.43 32.48
C LYS A 342 7.12 11.54 32.45
N ASP A 343 6.54 12.02 31.35
CA ASP A 343 5.08 12.24 31.22
C ASP A 343 4.48 11.74 29.89
N PHE A 344 5.28 11.19 28.97
CA PHE A 344 4.80 10.73 27.67
C PHE A 344 5.64 9.58 27.09
N TYR A 345 5.02 8.81 26.19
CA TYR A 345 5.74 7.82 25.38
C TYR A 345 6.36 8.51 24.17
N GLU A 346 7.68 8.41 24.05
CA GLU A 346 8.41 8.90 22.89
C GLU A 346 8.67 7.75 21.91
N VAL A 347 8.52 8.02 20.62
CA VAL A 347 8.78 7.07 19.54
C VAL A 347 10.04 7.51 18.79
N ASP A 348 11.11 6.73 18.88
CA ASP A 348 12.31 6.92 18.07
C ASP A 348 12.14 6.33 16.66
N TYR A 349 11.81 7.18 15.69
CA TYR A 349 11.69 6.79 14.29
C TYR A 349 13.03 6.46 13.61
N ASN A 350 14.19 6.82 14.18
CA ASN A 350 15.48 6.40 13.62
C ASN A 350 15.67 4.89 13.72
N SER A 351 15.15 4.29 14.79
CA SER A 351 15.17 2.85 15.03
C SER A 351 13.99 2.10 14.39
N PHE A 352 13.11 2.80 13.64
CA PHE A 352 11.90 2.22 13.05
C PHE A 352 12.19 1.06 12.09
N HIS A 353 13.19 1.20 11.23
CA HIS A 353 13.55 0.16 10.25
C HIS A 353 14.59 -0.84 10.79
N ASN A 354 15.17 -0.58 11.97
CA ASN A 354 16.29 -1.36 12.49
C ASN A 354 15.84 -2.74 12.98
N THR A 355 16.67 -3.73 12.68
CA THR A 355 16.47 -5.12 13.10
C THR A 355 17.77 -5.67 13.68
N TYR A 356 17.66 -6.66 14.57
CA TYR A 356 18.79 -7.36 15.17
C TYR A 356 18.60 -8.87 15.06
N GLU A 357 19.71 -9.60 14.96
CA GLU A 357 19.71 -11.07 14.85
C GLU A 357 19.37 -11.73 16.19
N THR A 358 18.69 -12.87 16.10
CA THR A 358 18.24 -13.67 17.24
C THR A 358 18.35 -15.16 16.92
N ASN A 359 18.60 -15.97 17.95
CA ASN A 359 18.65 -17.42 17.81
C ASN A 359 17.27 -17.96 17.42
N THR A 360 17.12 -18.31 16.15
CA THR A 360 15.89 -18.85 15.56
C THR A 360 16.25 -20.16 14.83
N PRO A 361 15.45 -21.23 15.00
CA PRO A 361 15.64 -22.48 14.26
C PRO A 361 15.69 -22.25 12.74
N SER A 362 16.50 -23.03 12.04
CA SER A 362 16.59 -22.95 10.56
C SER A 362 15.63 -23.91 9.84
N CYS A 363 14.98 -24.82 10.60
CA CYS A 363 13.98 -25.75 10.11
C CYS A 363 12.69 -25.03 9.70
N CYS A 364 11.85 -25.71 8.93
CA CYS A 364 10.53 -25.17 8.56
C CYS A 364 9.54 -25.26 9.73
N ALA A 365 8.46 -24.48 9.67
CA ALA A 365 7.42 -24.47 10.71
C ALA A 365 6.76 -25.86 10.89
N LYS A 366 6.63 -26.62 9.80
CA LYS A 366 6.15 -28.01 9.82
C LYS A 366 7.04 -28.95 10.64
N GLU A 367 8.32 -29.01 10.33
CA GLU A 367 9.31 -29.81 11.07
C GLU A 367 9.38 -29.38 12.54
N LEU A 368 9.28 -28.07 12.79
CA LEU A 368 9.25 -27.53 14.14
C LEU A 368 8.01 -28.04 14.90
N ALA A 369 6.83 -27.98 14.30
CA ALA A 369 5.60 -28.51 14.90
C ALA A 369 5.64 -30.04 15.11
N GLU A 370 6.25 -30.80 14.20
CA GLU A 370 6.47 -32.24 14.35
C GLU A 370 7.42 -32.53 15.52
N SER A 371 8.54 -31.80 15.62
CA SER A 371 9.50 -31.96 16.73
C SER A 371 8.90 -31.61 18.09
N PHE A 372 8.00 -30.62 18.16
CA PHE A 372 7.26 -30.30 19.39
C PHE A 372 6.26 -31.40 19.76
N LYS A 373 5.59 -32.01 18.77
CA LYS A 373 4.70 -33.16 19.00
C LYS A 373 5.48 -34.36 19.51
N GLU A 374 6.63 -34.68 18.90
CA GLU A 374 7.51 -35.77 19.33
C GLU A 374 8.11 -35.52 20.71
N GLY A 375 8.59 -34.31 20.99
CA GLY A 375 9.11 -33.91 22.30
C GLY A 375 8.07 -34.00 23.42
N ARG A 376 6.81 -33.60 23.15
CA ARG A 376 5.70 -33.81 24.10
C ARG A 376 5.35 -35.28 24.27
N LEU A 377 5.42 -36.08 23.20
CA LEU A 377 5.19 -37.53 23.25
C LEU A 377 6.26 -38.23 24.11
N LEU A 378 7.52 -37.86 23.95
CA LEU A 378 8.64 -38.36 24.77
C LEU A 378 8.52 -37.92 26.23
N ALA A 379 8.10 -36.68 26.49
CA ALA A 379 7.82 -36.22 27.85
C ALA A 379 6.67 -36.99 28.50
N HIS A 380 5.57 -37.23 27.77
CA HIS A 380 4.41 -37.98 28.27
C HIS A 380 4.74 -39.47 28.49
N LEU A 381 5.56 -40.08 27.62
CA LEU A 381 6.09 -41.44 27.82
C LEU A 381 7.05 -41.50 29.01
N SER A 382 7.87 -40.47 29.23
CA SER A 382 8.72 -40.36 30.41
C SER A 382 7.88 -40.28 31.70
N THR A 383 6.79 -39.51 31.70
CA THR A 383 5.87 -39.41 32.84
C THR A 383 5.13 -40.74 33.09
N MET A 384 4.69 -41.45 32.04
CA MET A 384 4.10 -42.77 32.20
C MET A 384 5.09 -43.83 32.69
N ASN A 385 6.35 -43.77 32.25
CA ASN A 385 7.40 -44.66 32.75
C ASN A 385 7.77 -44.36 34.21
N LEU A 386 7.68 -43.11 34.66
CA LEU A 386 7.83 -42.74 36.06
C LEU A 386 6.67 -43.26 36.92
N LEU A 387 5.42 -43.11 36.46
CA LEU A 387 4.23 -43.64 37.15
C LEU A 387 4.25 -45.18 37.21
N ASN A 388 4.58 -45.86 36.12
CA ASN A 388 4.77 -47.31 36.12
C ASN A 388 5.99 -47.76 36.94
N GLY A 389 6.98 -46.87 37.13
CA GLY A 389 8.14 -47.11 37.99
C GLY A 389 7.81 -46.98 39.48
N GLU A 390 6.84 -46.14 39.84
CA GLU A 390 6.30 -46.03 41.20
C GLU A 390 5.37 -47.21 41.53
N GLU A 391 4.46 -47.60 40.61
CA GLU A 391 3.61 -48.80 40.80
C GLU A 391 4.44 -50.10 40.96
N ASN A 392 5.57 -50.22 40.26
CA ASN A 392 6.45 -51.38 40.41
C ASN A 392 7.22 -51.37 41.75
N LYS A 393 7.54 -50.19 42.30
CA LYS A 393 8.17 -50.08 43.63
C LYS A 393 7.18 -50.40 44.74
N ASP A 394 5.94 -49.93 44.63
CA ASP A 394 4.87 -50.26 45.57
C ASP A 394 4.54 -51.76 45.54
N ALA A 395 4.60 -52.39 44.36
CA ALA A 395 4.42 -53.84 44.20
C ALA A 395 5.61 -54.69 44.68
N GLU A 396 6.84 -54.16 44.65
CA GLU A 396 8.03 -54.80 45.25
C GLU A 396 8.03 -54.66 46.78
N GLU A 397 7.64 -53.51 47.33
CA GLU A 397 7.49 -53.31 48.78
C GLU A 397 6.35 -54.17 49.36
N GLU A 398 5.22 -54.35 48.65
CA GLU A 398 4.16 -55.27 49.07
C GLU A 398 4.57 -56.76 49.00
N LYS A 399 5.49 -57.12 48.09
CA LYS A 399 6.03 -58.50 48.02
C LYS A 399 7.05 -58.77 49.12
N GLU A 400 7.93 -57.82 49.44
CA GLU A 400 8.87 -57.96 50.56
C GLU A 400 8.14 -58.00 51.91
N GLN A 401 7.03 -57.28 52.07
CA GLN A 401 6.19 -57.37 53.28
C GLN A 401 5.44 -58.71 53.39
N ARG A 402 5.00 -59.29 52.27
CA ARG A 402 4.36 -60.63 52.28
C ARG A 402 5.35 -61.76 52.54
N GLU A 403 6.57 -61.69 52.03
CA GLU A 403 7.61 -62.68 52.31
C GLU A 403 8.19 -62.56 53.74
N GLY A 404 8.04 -61.40 54.38
CA GLY A 404 8.35 -61.19 55.81
C GLY A 404 7.32 -61.84 56.75
N MET A 405 6.02 -61.76 56.43
CA MET A 405 4.94 -62.29 57.27
C MET A 405 4.85 -63.83 57.26
N GLU A 406 5.22 -64.51 56.17
CA GLU A 406 5.20 -65.99 56.12
C GLU A 406 6.32 -66.66 56.96
N LYS A 407 7.30 -65.89 57.45
CA LYS A 407 8.38 -66.42 58.30
C LYS A 407 8.13 -66.27 59.81
N GLU A 408 7.17 -65.46 60.23
CA GLU A 408 6.85 -65.26 61.66
C GLU A 408 5.75 -66.19 62.20
N ASP A 409 4.90 -66.77 61.35
CA ASP A 409 3.72 -67.54 61.80
C ASP A 409 3.99 -69.02 62.15
N ASN A 410 5.27 -69.42 62.29
CA ASN A 410 5.66 -70.81 62.60
C ASN A 410 6.43 -70.97 63.92
N ARG A 411 6.40 -69.97 64.81
CA ARG A 411 6.96 -70.10 66.18
C ARG A 411 6.10 -69.37 67.20
N ASN A 412 5.16 -70.07 67.84
CA ASN A 412 5.09 -70.22 69.29
C ASN A 412 3.70 -70.71 69.75
N GLU A 413 3.64 -71.94 70.25
CA GLU A 413 2.61 -72.38 71.21
C GLU A 413 3.22 -72.40 72.63
N GLY A 414 2.77 -71.44 73.47
CA GLY A 414 2.53 -71.51 74.93
C GLY A 414 3.64 -71.84 75.96
N PRO A 415 3.32 -71.76 77.28
CA PRO A 415 2.56 -70.70 77.97
C PRO A 415 3.09 -70.34 79.39
N GLU A 416 2.33 -69.46 80.07
CA GLU A 416 2.17 -69.27 81.53
C GLU A 416 2.97 -68.19 82.32
N ALA A 417 2.21 -67.11 82.64
CA ALA A 417 1.71 -66.75 84.00
C ALA A 417 2.44 -65.72 84.90
N ILE A 418 1.58 -65.00 85.67
CA ILE A 418 1.75 -64.41 87.03
C ILE A 418 2.06 -62.90 87.18
N GLU A 419 1.03 -62.20 87.72
CA GLU A 419 1.00 -61.16 88.79
C GLU A 419 1.19 -59.63 88.59
N LEU A 420 0.11 -58.95 89.05
CA LEU A 420 0.01 -57.88 90.07
C LEU A 420 0.34 -56.39 89.81
N ASN A 421 -0.73 -55.61 90.03
CA ASN A 421 -0.85 -54.35 90.79
C ASN A 421 -0.21 -53.04 90.31
N GLY A 422 -1.02 -51.97 90.36
CA GLY A 422 -0.49 -50.61 90.58
C GLY A 422 -1.39 -49.44 90.16
N ASN A 423 -2.38 -49.13 90.99
CA ASN A 423 -3.12 -47.86 91.10
C ASN A 423 -2.37 -46.56 90.74
N ASN A 424 -3.06 -45.61 90.08
CA ASN A 424 -3.61 -44.35 90.65
C ASN A 424 -3.66 -43.20 89.62
N GLY A 425 -4.69 -42.35 89.74
CA GLY A 425 -4.48 -40.89 89.64
C GLY A 425 -5.21 -40.12 88.54
N THR A 426 -6.53 -40.01 88.67
CA THR A 426 -7.35 -38.77 88.61
C THR A 426 -6.91 -37.53 87.80
N ALA A 427 -7.91 -37.08 87.02
CA ALA A 427 -8.49 -35.73 86.96
C ALA A 427 -7.90 -34.69 85.99
N GLY A 428 -8.81 -34.08 85.20
CA GLY A 428 -8.57 -32.81 84.52
C GLY A 428 -9.44 -32.59 83.28
N GLU A 429 -10.65 -32.08 83.48
CA GLU A 429 -11.64 -31.66 82.49
C GLU A 429 -11.26 -30.46 81.60
N MET A 430 -11.90 -30.41 80.43
CA MET A 430 -12.37 -29.26 79.63
C MET A 430 -11.34 -28.28 79.03
N LYS A 431 -11.16 -28.33 77.70
CA LYS A 431 -11.96 -27.57 76.73
C LYS A 431 -11.63 -27.98 75.28
#